data_AF-A0A832FE34-F1
#
_entry.id   AF-A0A832FE34-F1
#
_cell.length_a   1.000
_cell.length_b   1.000
_cell.length_c   1.000
_cell.angle_alpha   90.00
_cell.angle_beta   90.00
_cell.angle_gamma   90.00
#
_symmetry.space_group_name_H-M   'P 1'
#
loop_
_entity.id
_entity.type
_entity.pdbx_description
1 polymer ?
#
loop_
_entity_poly.entity_id
_entity_poly.type
_entity_poly.pdbx_seq_one_letter_code
_entity_poly.pdbx_strand_id
1 'polypeptide(L)' 'MSLNNLGACQSKLGQHKEALASAEEALDIYWPYFERYPAAFANNVKIVLINVLRFLTTLGQPPTKQFQERLEIFKNYL' A
#
# COMPACT_ATOMS: atom_id res chain seq x y z
N MET A 1 -2.25 9.99 -7.09
CA MET A 1 -2.66 10.92 -6.00
C MET A 1 -4.11 10.66 -5.54
N SER A 2 -5.02 10.24 -6.43
CA SER A 2 -6.45 10.00 -6.12
C SER A 2 -6.73 8.79 -5.21
N LEU A 3 -6.11 7.62 -5.44
CA LEU A 3 -6.39 6.40 -4.64
C LEU A 3 -6.00 6.52 -3.17
N ASN A 4 -4.89 7.22 -2.87
CA ASN A 4 -4.47 7.50 -1.49
C ASN A 4 -5.48 8.38 -0.74
N ASN A 5 -6.12 9.31 -1.45
CA ASN A 5 -7.14 10.18 -0.86
C ASN A 5 -8.45 9.41 -0.65
N LEU A 6 -8.79 8.48 -1.53
CA LEU A 6 -9.97 7.62 -1.39
C LEU A 6 -9.85 6.69 -0.16
N GLY A 7 -8.71 6.02 0.01
CA GLY A 7 -8.46 5.18 1.20
C GLY A 7 -8.46 5.96 2.51
N ALA A 8 -7.98 7.22 2.51
CA ALA A 8 -8.05 8.09 3.67
C ALA A 8 -9.51 8.50 4.01
N CYS A 9 -10.34 8.78 3.00
CA CYS A 9 -11.76 9.08 3.18
C CYS A 9 -12.55 7.86 3.67
N GLN A 10 -12.32 6.67 3.09
CA GLN A 10 -12.96 5.41 3.53
C GLN A 10 -12.58 5.05 4.97
N SER A 11 -11.32 5.24 5.35
CA SER A 11 -10.87 5.03 6.74
C SER A 11 -11.56 5.96 7.73
N LYS A 12 -11.86 7.21 7.37
CA LYS A 12 -12.60 8.14 8.23
C LYS A 12 -14.08 7.76 8.37
N LEU A 13 -14.61 6.96 7.46
CA LEU A 13 -15.98 6.45 7.48
C LEU A 13 -16.09 5.06 8.15
N GLY A 14 -15.01 4.53 8.73
CA GLY A 14 -14.98 3.21 9.36
C GLY A 14 -14.94 2.03 8.37
N GLN A 15 -14.81 2.30 7.07
CA GLN A 15 -14.74 1.30 5.98
C GLN A 15 -13.29 0.82 5.79
N HIS A 16 -12.71 0.26 6.85
CA HIS A 16 -11.30 -0.11 6.88
C HIS A 16 -10.96 -1.27 5.93
N LYS A 17 -11.92 -2.15 5.63
CA LYS A 17 -11.73 -3.27 4.68
C LYS A 17 -11.68 -2.78 3.23
N GLU A 18 -12.56 -1.86 2.87
CA GLU A 18 -12.64 -1.25 1.56
C GLU A 18 -11.42 -0.33 1.32
N ALA A 19 -10.97 0.36 2.37
CA ALA A 19 -9.74 1.14 2.35
C ALA A 19 -8.49 0.27 2.16
N LEU A 20 -8.45 -0.91 2.79
CA LEU A 20 -7.40 -1.91 2.58
C LEU A 20 -7.40 -2.39 1.12
N ALA A 21 -8.55 -2.82 0.60
CA ALA A 21 -8.67 -3.28 -0.79
C ALA A 21 -8.22 -2.19 -1.79
N SER A 22 -8.65 -0.94 -1.60
CA SER A 22 -8.24 0.17 -2.47
C SER A 22 -6.73 0.46 -2.41
N ALA A 23 -6.11 0.26 -1.24
CA ALA A 23 -4.67 0.43 -1.07
C ALA A 23 -3.88 -0.75 -1.68
N GLU A 24 -4.40 -1.98 -1.59
CA GLU A 24 -3.81 -3.15 -2.25
C GLU A 24 -3.88 -3.02 -3.79
N GLU A 25 -5.01 -2.58 -4.34
CA GLU A 25 -5.13 -2.27 -5.77
C GLU A 25 -4.15 -1.19 -6.22
N ALA A 26 -4.00 -0.12 -5.42
CA ALA A 26 -3.00 0.90 -5.71
C ALA A 26 -1.58 0.32 -5.69
N LEU A 27 -1.28 -0.62 -4.78
CA LEU A 27 0.02 -1.27 -4.71
C LEU A 27 0.26 -2.11 -5.96
N ASP A 28 -0.73 -2.88 -6.39
CA ASP A 28 -0.65 -3.70 -7.61
C ASP A 28 -0.45 -2.85 -8.87
N ILE A 29 -1.06 -1.66 -8.92
CA ILE A 29 -0.84 -0.72 -10.03
C ILE A 29 0.57 -0.15 -10.00
N TYR A 30 1.06 0.32 -8.85
CA TYR A 30 2.36 1.00 -8.77
C TYR A 30 3.56 0.05 -8.76
N TRP A 31 3.38 -1.21 -8.34
CA TRP A 31 4.48 -2.16 -8.14
C TRP A 31 5.30 -2.44 -9.42
N PRO A 32 4.69 -2.76 -10.59
CA PRO A 32 5.45 -3.01 -11.81
C PRO A 32 6.23 -1.79 -12.30
N TYR A 33 5.71 -0.58 -12.06
CA TYR A 33 6.41 0.67 -12.40
C TYR A 33 7.59 0.92 -11.47
N PHE A 34 7.46 0.57 -10.19
CA PHE A 34 8.57 0.63 -9.24
C PHE A 34 9.68 -0.35 -9.59
N GLU A 35 9.34 -1.58 -9.97
CA GLU A 35 10.35 -2.56 -10.41
C GLU A 35 11.15 -2.07 -11.62
N ARG A 36 10.49 -1.35 -12.55
CA ARG A 36 11.14 -0.82 -13.75
C ARG A 36 11.85 0.52 -13.53
N TYR A 37 11.32 1.37 -12.67
CA TYR A 37 11.81 2.73 -12.42
C TYR A 37 11.79 3.07 -10.92
N PRO A 38 12.65 2.44 -10.09
CA PRO A 38 12.56 2.58 -8.63
C PRO A 38 12.62 4.03 -8.15
N ALA A 39 13.55 4.83 -8.69
CA ALA A 39 13.71 6.23 -8.30
C ALA A 39 12.48 7.12 -8.57
N ALA A 40 11.72 6.82 -9.64
CA ALA A 40 10.54 7.60 -10.00
C ALA A 40 9.30 7.23 -9.17
N PHE A 41 9.21 5.98 -8.70
CA PHE A 41 8.00 5.46 -8.05
C PHE A 41 8.18 5.09 -6.57
N ALA A 42 9.40 5.17 -6.00
CA ALA A 42 9.68 4.81 -4.61
C ALA A 42 8.78 5.55 -3.61
N ASN A 43 8.56 6.86 -3.81
CA ASN A 43 7.69 7.64 -2.93
C ASN A 43 6.23 7.21 -3.01
N ASN A 44 5.72 6.89 -4.20
CA ASN A 44 4.36 6.40 -4.38
C ASN A 44 4.17 5.05 -3.68
N VAL A 45 5.09 4.11 -3.91
CA VAL A 45 5.04 2.77 -3.30
C VAL A 45 5.18 2.87 -1.78
N LYS A 46 6.09 3.71 -1.25
CA LYS A 46 6.23 3.93 0.20
C LYS A 46 4.92 4.34 0.85
N ILE A 47 4.21 5.31 0.26
CA ILE A 47 2.94 5.80 0.81
C ILE A 47 1.89 4.69 0.81
N VAL A 48 1.81 3.92 -0.27
CA VAL A 48 0.83 2.83 -0.38
C VAL A 48 1.14 1.72 0.63
N LEU A 49 2.40 1.31 0.78
CA LEU A 49 2.81 0.30 1.78
C LEU A 49 2.45 0.74 3.21
N ILE A 50 2.66 2.01 3.55
CA ILE A 50 2.27 2.57 4.86
C ILE A 50 0.75 2.50 5.05
N ASN A 51 -0.03 2.81 4.02
CA ASN A 51 -1.49 2.75 4.09
C ASN A 51 -1.99 1.32 4.30
N VAL A 52 -1.46 0.35 3.54
CA VAL A 52 -1.81 -1.07 3.68
C VAL A 52 -1.48 -1.57 5.10
N LEU A 53 -0.27 -1.30 5.61
CA LEU A 53 0.13 -1.68 6.98
C LEU A 53 -0.78 -1.09 8.06
N ARG A 54 -1.13 0.20 7.92
CA ARG A 54 -2.04 0.86 8.85
C ARG A 54 -3.40 0.18 8.87
N PHE A 55 -3.96 -0.13 7.70
CA PHE A 55 -5.28 -0.76 7.61
C PHE A 55 -5.28 -2.22 8.11
N LEU A 56 -4.24 -2.99 7.79
CA LEU A 56 -4.05 -4.34 8.35
C LEU A 56 -4.00 -4.30 9.87
N THR A 57 -3.27 -3.33 10.44
CA THR A 57 -3.18 -3.15 11.90
C THR A 57 -4.52 -2.77 12.51
N THR A 58 -5.26 -1.83 11.90
CA THR A 58 -6.61 -1.45 12.35
C THR A 58 -7.60 -2.62 12.31
N LEU A 59 -7.48 -3.50 11.32
CA LEU A 59 -8.33 -4.68 11.16
C LEU A 59 -7.88 -5.89 12.00
N GLY A 60 -6.71 -5.82 12.67
CA GLY A 60 -6.11 -6.96 13.36
C GLY A 60 -5.72 -8.11 12.44
N GLN A 61 -5.50 -7.82 11.15
CA GLN A 61 -5.17 -8.81 10.13
C GLN A 61 -3.66 -8.90 9.92
N PRO A 62 -3.09 -10.11 9.81
CA PRO A 62 -1.69 -10.25 9.46
C PRO A 62 -1.47 -9.88 7.99
N PRO A 63 -0.30 -9.32 7.62
CA PRO A 63 0.02 -9.09 6.22
C PRO A 63 0.12 -10.40 5.44
N THR A 64 -0.32 -10.37 4.18
CA THR A 64 -0.18 -11.52 3.27
C THR A 64 1.29 -11.78 2.95
N LYS A 65 1.63 -13.02 2.56
CA LYS A 65 3.01 -13.37 2.16
C LYS A 65 3.51 -12.48 1.00
N GLN A 66 2.68 -12.27 -0.01
CA GLN A 66 2.99 -11.41 -1.15
C GLN A 66 3.28 -9.98 -0.71
N PHE A 67 2.50 -9.43 0.22
CA PHE A 67 2.77 -8.10 0.77
C PHE A 67 4.09 -8.06 1.54
N GLN A 68 4.39 -9.09 2.34
CA GLN A 68 5.66 -9.19 3.07
C GLN A 68 6.85 -9.23 2.11
N GLU A 69 6.79 -10.03 1.04
CA GLU A 69 7.83 -10.08 0.02
C GLU A 69 8.06 -8.71 -0.63
N ARG A 70 7.00 -8.02 -1.02
CA ARG A 70 7.08 -6.66 -1.56
C ARG A 70 7.68 -5.67 -0.56
N LEU A 71 7.31 -5.78 0.72
CA LEU A 71 7.86 -4.92 1.77
C LEU A 71 9.37 -5.15 1.95
N GLU A 72 9.82 -6.41 1.94
CA GLU A 72 11.25 -6.74 2.03
C GLU A 72 12.02 -6.28 0.80
N ILE A 73 11.47 -6.47 -0.40
CA ILE A 73 12.06 -5.94 -1.63
C ILE A 73 12.21 -4.42 -1.51
N PHE A 74 11.15 -3.71 -1.13
CA PHE A 74 11.16 -2.26 -1.00
C PHE A 74 12.18 -1.75 0.03
N LYS A 75 12.35 -2.44 1.17
CA LYS A 75 13.35 -2.09 2.18
C LYS A 75 14.78 -2.15 1.65
N ASN A 76 15.08 -3.07 0.73
CA ASN A 76 16.41 -3.18 0.12
C ASN A 76 16.74 -2.03 -0.85
N TYR A 77 15.79 -1.13 -1.13
CA TYR A 77 15.97 0.08 -1.93
C TYR A 77 16.17 1.37 -1.11
N LEU A 78 16.13 1.30 0.23
CA LEU A 78 16.41 2.41 1.15
C LEU A 78 17.87 2.39 1.60
#